data_AF-A0A397FY56-F1
#
_entry.id   AF-A0A397FY56-F1
#
_cell.length_a   1.000
_cell.length_b   1.000
_cell.length_c   1.000
_cell.angle_alpha   90.00
_cell.angle_beta   90.00
_cell.angle_gamma   90.00
#
_symmetry.space_group_name_H-M   'P 1'
#
loop_
_entity.id
_entity.type
_entity.pdbx_description
1 polymer ?
#
loop_
_entity_poly.entity_id
_entity_poly.type
_entity_poly.pdbx_seq_one_letter_code
_entity_poly.pdbx_strand_id
1 'polypeptide(L)'
;MNISQLSYSKHYILVHNNREYFINYRPIKNCIEIFLSNPEILQHFIFKYENKKHQGEKSYAEQNSGNWWKYAEASIPSSACILSLILYSDATTTDTFILARKIILGPQNWYFGEKNTLGKSSLHPIYISLGNIPTWRRNKEDAKQLLGYFLILFAKNEKEKTSPEFKKLVCETFHKSLKFLLDPLFENENGIDYKINNRIIWFFPKISTIIGNWPEACTYSLTYKSAK
;
A
#
# COMPACT_ATOMS: atom_id res chain seq x y z
N MET A 1 12.98 0.04 -15.85
CA MET A 1 11.60 -0.47 -15.73
C MET A 1 10.83 -0.15 -17.01
N ASN A 2 10.39 -1.16 -17.77
CA ASN A 2 9.63 -0.95 -19.02
C ASN A 2 8.14 -0.74 -18.64
N ILE A 3 7.68 0.51 -18.66
CA ILE A 3 6.38 0.94 -18.11
C ILE A 3 5.20 0.53 -19.02
N SER A 4 5.47 -0.02 -20.20
CA SER A 4 4.52 -0.26 -21.29
C SER A 4 3.56 -1.45 -21.12
N GLN A 5 3.64 -2.22 -20.03
CA GLN A 5 2.79 -3.40 -19.80
C GLN A 5 1.99 -3.40 -18.48
N LEU A 6 2.00 -2.32 -17.70
CA LEU A 6 1.22 -2.26 -16.45
C LEU A 6 -0.20 -1.77 -16.76
N SER A 7 -1.17 -2.69 -16.84
CA SER A 7 -2.59 -2.35 -16.94
C SER A 7 -3.08 -1.81 -15.59
N TYR A 8 -3.41 -0.52 -15.54
CA TYR A 8 -4.03 0.11 -14.36
C TYR A 8 -5.55 0.14 -14.52
N SER A 9 -6.25 -0.17 -13.43
CA SER A 9 -7.69 -0.03 -13.30
C SER A 9 -8.05 1.31 -12.67
N LYS A 10 -9.29 1.78 -12.92
CA LYS A 10 -9.85 3.00 -12.34
C LYS A 10 -11.11 2.68 -11.54
N HIS A 11 -11.27 3.30 -10.37
CA HIS A 11 -12.47 3.16 -9.56
C HIS A 11 -12.91 4.51 -8.99
N TYR A 12 -14.22 4.78 -9.04
CA TYR A 12 -14.81 6.02 -8.53
C TYR A 12 -14.82 6.01 -6.99
N ILE A 13 -14.38 7.10 -6.36
CA ILE A 13 -14.38 7.21 -4.89
C ILE A 13 -15.43 8.21 -4.40
N LEU A 14 -15.48 9.40 -5.01
CA LEU A 14 -16.41 10.46 -4.60
C LEU A 14 -16.52 11.57 -5.64
N VAL A 15 -17.49 12.45 -5.42
CA VAL A 15 -17.63 13.75 -6.07
C VAL A 15 -17.42 14.87 -5.05
N HIS A 16 -16.64 15.87 -5.42
CA HIS A 16 -16.46 17.09 -4.64
C HIS A 16 -16.27 18.27 -5.59
N ASN A 17 -16.95 19.39 -5.32
CA ASN A 17 -16.88 20.60 -6.16
C ASN A 17 -17.20 20.32 -7.65
N ASN A 18 -18.24 19.52 -7.89
CA ASN A 18 -18.67 19.06 -9.22
C ASN A 18 -17.57 18.34 -10.01
N ARG A 19 -16.60 17.73 -9.31
CA ARG A 19 -15.53 16.93 -9.90
C ARG A 19 -15.56 15.53 -9.31
N GLU A 20 -15.53 14.54 -10.19
CA GLU A 20 -15.42 13.14 -9.82
C GLU A 20 -13.95 12.78 -9.59
N TYR A 21 -13.70 11.99 -8.55
CA TYR A 21 -12.36 11.54 -8.17
C TYR A 21 -12.27 10.03 -8.29
N PHE A 22 -11.30 9.56 -9.10
CA PHE A 22 -11.06 8.15 -9.37
C PHE A 22 -9.69 7.71 -8.89
N ILE A 23 -9.63 6.62 -8.13
CA ILE A 23 -8.36 5.97 -7.79
C ILE A 23 -7.85 5.17 -8.98
N ASN A 24 -6.55 5.28 -9.25
CA ASN A 24 -5.85 4.47 -10.25
C ASN A 24 -5.04 3.42 -9.51
N TYR A 25 -5.27 2.15 -9.81
CA TYR A 25 -4.75 1.05 -9.00
C TYR A 25 -4.45 -0.20 -9.83
N ARG A 26 -3.69 -1.11 -9.23
CA ARG A 26 -3.53 -2.49 -9.67
C ARG A 26 -4.25 -3.38 -8.66
N PRO A 27 -5.01 -4.41 -9.09
CA PRO A 27 -5.65 -5.33 -8.16
C PRO A 27 -4.61 -5.95 -7.20
N ILE A 28 -4.88 -5.86 -5.90
CA ILE A 28 -3.92 -6.28 -4.86
C ILE A 28 -3.59 -7.78 -4.94
N LYS A 29 -4.56 -8.62 -5.32
CA LYS A 29 -4.37 -10.06 -5.56
C LYS A 29 -3.31 -10.29 -6.65
N ASN A 30 -3.40 -9.58 -7.79
CA ASN A 30 -2.41 -9.67 -8.86
C ASN A 30 -1.01 -9.23 -8.39
N CYS A 31 -0.91 -8.18 -7.56
CA CYS A 31 0.37 -7.76 -6.99
C CYS A 31 0.99 -8.86 -6.10
N ILE A 32 0.17 -9.55 -5.30
CA ILE A 32 0.61 -10.68 -4.47
C ILE A 32 1.02 -11.87 -5.34
N GLU A 33 0.24 -12.22 -6.36
CA GLU A 33 0.57 -13.30 -7.29
C GLU A 33 1.93 -13.09 -7.97
N ILE A 34 2.28 -11.85 -8.30
CA ILE A 34 3.61 -11.51 -8.86
C ILE A 34 4.73 -11.86 -7.88
N PHE A 35 4.56 -11.53 -6.58
CA PHE A 35 5.54 -11.92 -5.58
C PHE A 35 5.65 -13.43 -5.43
N LEU A 36 4.50 -14.12 -5.38
CA LEU A 36 4.43 -15.56 -5.19
C LEU A 36 4.81 -16.35 -6.44
N SER A 37 4.90 -15.71 -7.61
CA SER A 37 5.37 -16.32 -8.85
C SER A 37 6.87 -16.13 -9.08
N ASN A 38 7.53 -15.26 -8.29
CA ASN A 38 8.96 -14.97 -8.43
C ASN A 38 9.80 -16.00 -7.64
N PRO A 39 10.55 -16.90 -8.30
CA PRO A 39 11.35 -17.91 -7.61
C PRO A 39 12.45 -17.30 -6.72
N GLU A 40 13.02 -16.16 -7.09
CA GLU A 40 14.04 -15.47 -6.29
C GLU A 40 13.50 -14.84 -5.01
N ILE A 41 12.20 -14.59 -4.96
CA ILE A 41 11.49 -14.18 -3.75
C ILE A 41 11.11 -15.41 -2.94
N LEU A 42 10.52 -16.43 -3.60
CA LEU A 42 10.07 -17.65 -2.95
C LEU A 42 11.20 -18.41 -2.23
N GLN A 43 12.42 -18.42 -2.77
CA GLN A 43 13.58 -19.09 -2.14
C GLN A 43 13.89 -18.56 -0.72
N HIS A 44 13.44 -17.35 -0.39
CA HIS A 44 13.64 -16.71 0.90
C HIS A 44 12.33 -16.48 1.66
N PHE A 45 11.21 -17.04 1.18
CA PHE A 45 9.91 -16.80 1.76
C PHE A 45 9.76 -17.51 3.11
N ILE A 46 9.33 -16.75 4.11
CA ILE A 46 9.14 -17.22 5.47
C ILE A 46 7.67 -17.60 5.69
N PHE A 47 7.43 -18.84 6.09
CA PHE A 47 6.08 -19.36 6.31
C PHE A 47 5.65 -19.38 7.77
N LYS A 48 6.60 -19.45 8.71
CA LYS A 48 6.31 -19.70 10.14
C LYS A 48 7.06 -18.77 11.08
N TYR A 49 6.50 -18.62 12.28
CA TYR A 49 7.17 -17.99 13.40
C TYR A 49 8.49 -18.71 13.73
N GLU A 50 9.52 -17.94 14.07
CA GLU A 50 10.80 -18.48 14.52
C GLU A 50 11.27 -17.76 15.79
N ASN A 51 11.44 -18.52 16.87
CA ASN A 51 11.98 -17.96 18.12
C ASN A 51 13.51 -17.87 18.05
N LYS A 52 14.02 -16.86 17.35
CA LYS A 52 15.46 -16.61 17.26
C LYS A 52 16.02 -16.12 18.60
N LYS A 53 17.10 -16.73 19.04
CA LYS A 53 17.87 -16.27 20.20
C LYS A 53 19.30 -15.91 19.78
N HIS A 54 19.84 -14.85 20.36
CA HIS A 54 21.23 -14.45 20.22
C HIS A 54 21.80 -14.29 21.62
N GLN A 55 22.86 -15.04 21.94
CA GLN A 55 23.46 -15.05 23.30
C GLN A 55 22.47 -15.36 24.43
N GLY A 56 21.50 -16.25 24.16
CA GLY A 56 20.46 -16.64 25.14
C GLY A 56 19.26 -15.69 25.20
N GLU A 57 19.38 -14.46 24.68
CA GLU A 57 18.30 -13.47 24.61
C GLU A 57 17.50 -13.58 23.32
N LYS A 58 16.23 -13.17 23.37
CA LYS A 58 15.36 -13.21 22.19
C LYS A 58 15.74 -12.10 21.20
N SER A 59 15.86 -12.47 19.92
CA SER A 59 16.18 -11.55 18.82
C SER A 59 14.94 -11.19 17.99
N TYR A 60 14.75 -9.90 17.74
CA TYR A 60 13.62 -9.33 17.00
C TYR A 60 14.04 -8.74 15.63
N ALA A 61 15.09 -9.30 15.03
CA ALA A 61 15.68 -8.75 13.80
C ALA A 61 14.80 -8.86 12.54
N GLU A 62 13.83 -9.78 12.51
CA GLU A 62 12.94 -10.00 11.38
C GLU A 62 11.49 -10.10 11.86
N GLN A 63 10.52 -9.89 10.96
CA GLN A 63 9.11 -9.91 11.33
C GLN A 63 8.67 -11.24 11.95
N ASN A 64 9.17 -12.36 11.42
CA ASN A 64 8.78 -13.69 11.87
C ASN A 64 9.34 -14.08 13.24
N SER A 65 10.25 -13.30 13.82
CA SER A 65 10.68 -13.48 15.22
C SER A 65 9.94 -12.56 16.20
N GLY A 66 9.15 -11.62 15.67
CA GLY A 66 8.27 -10.72 16.41
C GLY A 66 7.20 -11.45 17.22
N ASN A 67 6.88 -10.91 18.40
CA ASN A 67 5.73 -11.38 19.18
C ASN A 67 4.41 -11.23 18.38
N TRP A 68 4.31 -10.20 17.54
CA TRP A 68 3.18 -10.01 16.63
C TRP A 68 2.93 -11.25 15.76
N TRP A 69 3.97 -11.81 15.12
CA TRP A 69 3.81 -12.99 14.26
C TRP A 69 3.37 -14.19 15.08
N LYS A 70 3.98 -14.39 16.27
CA LYS A 70 3.60 -15.46 17.19
C LYS A 70 2.11 -15.42 17.51
N TYR A 71 1.57 -14.25 17.85
CA TYR A 71 0.16 -14.09 18.20
C TYR A 71 -0.76 -14.20 16.97
N ALA A 72 -0.35 -13.64 15.83
CA ALA A 72 -1.11 -13.73 14.60
C ALA A 72 -1.20 -15.19 14.09
N GLU A 73 -0.13 -15.98 14.23
CA GLU A 73 -0.09 -17.39 13.83
C GLU A 73 -0.96 -18.24 14.76
N ALA A 74 -0.98 -17.92 16.05
CA ALA A 74 -1.88 -18.56 17.01
C ALA A 74 -3.37 -18.21 16.79
N SER A 75 -3.67 -17.14 16.04
CA SER A 75 -5.05 -16.69 15.77
C SER A 75 -5.68 -17.35 14.53
N ILE A 76 -4.93 -18.16 13.78
CA ILE A 76 -5.36 -18.79 12.53
C ILE A 76 -5.28 -20.33 12.64
N PRO A 77 -5.97 -21.08 11.76
CA PRO A 77 -5.88 -22.54 11.73
C PRO A 77 -4.44 -23.04 11.55
N SER A 78 -4.10 -24.16 12.19
CA SER A 78 -2.74 -24.71 12.21
C SER A 78 -2.21 -25.15 10.83
N SER A 79 -3.10 -25.41 9.87
CA SER A 79 -2.77 -25.73 8.48
C SER A 79 -2.52 -24.48 7.62
N ALA A 80 -2.85 -23.29 8.12
CA ALA A 80 -2.73 -22.04 7.39
C ALA A 80 -1.41 -21.31 7.68
N CYS A 81 -1.05 -20.37 6.82
CA CYS A 81 0.13 -19.51 6.96
C CYS A 81 -0.28 -18.04 7.01
N ILE A 82 0.52 -17.20 7.67
CA ILE A 82 0.32 -15.75 7.61
C ILE A 82 0.82 -15.24 6.26
N LEU A 83 0.02 -14.41 5.59
CA LEU A 83 0.50 -13.53 4.53
C LEU A 83 0.66 -12.13 5.09
N SER A 84 1.89 -11.81 5.49
CA SER A 84 2.25 -10.54 6.10
C SER A 84 2.41 -9.47 5.02
N LEU A 85 1.65 -8.37 5.13
CA LEU A 85 1.62 -7.30 4.16
C LEU A 85 2.17 -6.00 4.76
N ILE A 86 3.10 -5.39 4.04
CA ILE A 86 3.69 -4.09 4.38
C ILE A 86 3.23 -3.09 3.33
N LEU A 87 2.63 -2.00 3.80
CA LEU A 87 2.23 -0.88 2.96
C LEU A 87 3.21 0.28 3.14
N TYR A 88 3.55 0.94 2.04
CA TYR A 88 4.37 2.15 2.03
C TYR A 88 3.66 3.21 1.20
N SER A 89 3.56 4.43 1.73
CA SER A 89 3.06 5.59 0.99
C SER A 89 3.90 6.81 1.33
N ASP A 90 4.32 7.55 0.31
CA ASP A 90 4.99 8.84 0.48
C ASP A 90 4.64 9.75 -0.70
N ALA A 91 4.34 11.02 -0.41
CA ALA A 91 3.98 11.99 -1.42
C ALA A 91 5.24 12.48 -2.14
N THR A 92 5.34 12.20 -3.43
CA THR A 92 6.49 12.58 -4.26
C THR A 92 6.15 13.77 -5.15
N THR A 93 6.98 14.81 -5.11
CA THR A 93 6.93 15.90 -6.10
C THR A 93 7.74 15.49 -7.32
N THR A 94 7.17 15.62 -8.52
CA THR A 94 7.86 15.21 -9.76
C THR A 94 7.76 16.27 -10.85
N ASP A 95 8.91 16.57 -11.46
CA ASP A 95 9.07 17.49 -12.58
C ASP A 95 8.88 16.78 -13.93
N THR A 96 9.22 15.49 -13.97
CA THR A 96 9.36 14.67 -15.19
C THR A 96 8.22 13.65 -15.41
N PHE A 97 7.38 13.38 -14.39
CA PHE A 97 6.26 12.42 -14.50
C PHE A 97 5.01 12.98 -15.18
N ILE A 98 5.08 14.19 -15.73
CA ILE A 98 4.09 14.74 -16.66
C ILE A 98 3.71 13.70 -17.74
N LEU A 99 4.70 13.02 -18.33
CA LEU A 99 4.47 12.01 -19.38
C LEU A 99 3.84 10.72 -18.85
N ALA A 100 4.34 10.17 -17.75
CA ALA A 100 3.77 8.99 -17.12
C ALA A 100 2.34 9.24 -16.62
N ARG A 101 2.05 10.45 -16.12
CA ARG A 101 0.71 10.90 -15.76
C ARG A 101 -0.22 11.03 -16.97
N LYS A 102 0.29 11.48 -18.12
CA LYS A 102 -0.46 11.52 -19.39
C LYS A 102 -0.82 10.11 -19.89
N ILE A 103 0.08 9.15 -19.68
CA ILE A 103 -0.12 7.72 -20.02
C ILE A 103 -1.07 7.03 -19.03
N ILE A 104 -0.92 7.27 -17.71
CA ILE A 104 -1.67 6.59 -16.64
C ILE A 104 -3.05 7.22 -16.40
N LEU A 105 -3.13 8.55 -16.32
CA LEU A 105 -4.39 9.25 -16.01
C LEU A 105 -5.18 9.62 -17.26
N GLY A 106 -4.53 9.72 -18.43
CA GLY A 106 -5.12 10.17 -19.69
C GLY A 106 -5.15 11.70 -19.83
N PRO A 107 -5.26 12.24 -21.06
CA PRO A 107 -5.12 13.66 -21.36
C PRO A 107 -6.18 14.56 -20.68
N GLN A 108 -7.37 14.03 -20.37
CA GLN A 108 -8.42 14.79 -19.68
C GLN A 108 -8.12 15.00 -18.18
N ASN A 109 -7.32 14.12 -17.56
CA ASN A 109 -6.97 14.18 -16.13
C ASN A 109 -5.63 14.93 -15.86
N TRP A 110 -5.14 15.62 -16.87
CA TRP A 110 -3.88 16.38 -16.89
C TRP A 110 -3.88 17.60 -15.95
N TYR A 111 -5.01 18.27 -15.78
CA TYR A 111 -5.12 19.53 -15.03
C TYR A 111 -5.28 19.34 -13.51
N PHE A 112 -5.29 18.10 -13.01
CA PHE A 112 -5.67 17.76 -11.63
C PHE A 112 -4.46 17.61 -10.70
N GLY A 113 -3.43 18.43 -10.85
CA GLY A 113 -2.32 18.49 -9.91
C GLY A 113 -2.24 19.91 -9.36
N GLU A 114 -1.99 20.06 -8.06
CA GLU A 114 -1.55 21.35 -7.55
C GLU A 114 -0.20 21.61 -8.21
N LYS A 115 -0.18 22.51 -9.22
CA LYS A 115 1.06 23.07 -9.71
C LYS A 115 1.56 23.96 -8.59
N ASN A 116 2.70 23.62 -7.99
CA ASN A 116 3.37 24.59 -7.15
C ASN A 116 3.78 25.81 -8.00
N THR A 117 4.27 26.88 -7.36
CA THR A 117 4.74 28.11 -8.03
C THR A 117 5.79 27.86 -9.13
N LEU A 118 6.37 26.65 -9.19
CA LEU A 118 7.35 26.19 -10.17
C LEU A 118 6.75 25.27 -11.27
N GLY A 119 5.44 24.99 -11.27
CA GLY A 119 4.76 24.17 -12.28
C GLY A 119 4.80 22.65 -12.06
N LYS A 120 5.28 22.18 -10.90
CA LYS A 120 5.46 20.75 -10.56
C LYS A 120 4.17 20.14 -10.02
N SER A 121 3.91 18.87 -10.32
CA SER A 121 2.74 18.15 -9.81
C SER A 121 3.10 17.12 -8.73
N SER A 122 2.29 17.04 -7.67
CA SER A 122 2.42 16.00 -6.63
C SER A 122 1.67 14.72 -7.01
N LEU A 123 2.27 13.57 -6.72
CA LEU A 123 1.65 12.25 -6.77
C LEU A 123 1.84 11.56 -5.43
N HIS A 124 0.83 10.80 -4.99
CA HIS A 124 0.87 10.08 -3.73
C HIS A 124 0.77 8.56 -3.98
N PRO A 125 1.84 7.91 -4.44
CA PRO A 125 1.85 6.48 -4.69
C PRO A 125 1.76 5.66 -3.39
N ILE A 126 1.05 4.53 -3.48
CA ILE A 126 1.06 3.49 -2.46
C ILE A 126 1.66 2.22 -3.05
N TYR A 127 2.58 1.62 -2.31
CA TYR A 127 3.23 0.38 -2.66
C TYR A 127 2.95 -0.69 -1.61
N ILE A 128 3.09 -1.93 -2.04
CA ILE A 128 2.97 -3.12 -1.22
C ILE A 128 4.25 -3.95 -1.30
N SER A 129 4.58 -4.60 -0.19
CA SER A 129 5.63 -5.61 -0.07
C SER A 129 5.17 -6.70 0.89
N LEU A 130 5.85 -7.85 0.88
CA LEU A 130 5.55 -8.96 1.79
C LEU A 130 6.50 -8.97 2.98
N GLY A 131 5.92 -8.99 4.18
CA GLY A 131 6.64 -9.16 5.43
C GLY A 131 7.19 -10.59 5.65
N ASN A 132 6.72 -11.54 4.85
CA ASN A 132 7.29 -12.89 4.74
C ASN A 132 8.70 -12.91 4.12
N ILE A 133 9.19 -11.79 3.57
CA ILE A 133 10.49 -11.70 2.93
C ILE A 133 11.50 -11.06 3.91
N PRO A 134 12.68 -11.67 4.15
CA PRO A 134 13.74 -11.10 4.98
C PRO A 134 14.10 -9.68 4.56
N THR A 135 14.51 -8.86 5.52
CA THR A 135 14.70 -7.42 5.31
C THR A 135 15.69 -7.09 4.19
N TRP A 136 16.83 -7.79 4.13
CA TRP A 136 17.84 -7.59 3.08
C TRP A 136 17.31 -7.88 1.66
N ARG A 137 16.43 -8.88 1.52
CA ARG A 137 15.82 -9.27 0.24
C ARG A 137 14.66 -8.35 -0.14
N ARG A 138 13.88 -7.92 0.86
CA ARG A 138 12.76 -6.97 0.73
C ARG A 138 13.22 -5.60 0.24
N ASN A 139 14.47 -5.24 0.52
CA ASN A 139 15.04 -3.96 0.09
C ASN A 139 15.31 -3.86 -1.43
N LYS A 140 15.23 -4.96 -2.19
CA LYS A 140 15.34 -4.95 -3.65
C LYS A 140 14.07 -4.37 -4.32
N GLU A 141 14.19 -3.91 -5.56
CA GLU A 141 13.10 -3.27 -6.32
C GLU A 141 11.96 -4.24 -6.62
N ASP A 142 12.31 -5.46 -7.02
CA ASP A 142 11.37 -6.52 -7.41
C ASP A 142 10.53 -7.07 -6.23
N ALA A 143 10.98 -6.85 -4.99
CA ALA A 143 10.25 -7.17 -3.77
C ALA A 143 9.23 -6.08 -3.36
N LYS A 144 9.01 -5.07 -4.22
CA LYS A 144 8.01 -4.01 -4.03
C LYS A 144 7.14 -3.91 -5.28
N GLN A 145 5.85 -3.69 -5.10
CA GLN A 145 4.91 -3.46 -6.19
C GLN A 145 4.13 -2.18 -5.94
N LEU A 146 4.00 -1.35 -6.96
CA LEU A 146 3.11 -0.19 -6.92
C LEU A 146 1.66 -0.69 -6.94
N LEU A 147 0.91 -0.36 -5.89
CA LEU A 147 -0.49 -0.74 -5.74
C LEU A 147 -1.43 0.28 -6.37
N GLY A 148 -1.08 1.57 -6.32
CA GLY A 148 -1.89 2.63 -6.92
C GLY A 148 -1.43 4.01 -6.51
N TYR A 149 -2.30 4.99 -6.77
CA TYR A 149 -2.08 6.39 -6.42
C TYR A 149 -3.26 6.91 -5.62
N PHE A 150 -2.99 7.38 -4.40
CA PHE A 150 -3.99 8.06 -3.59
C PHE A 150 -4.46 9.36 -4.25
N LEU A 151 -5.73 9.68 -3.99
CA LEU A 151 -6.37 10.88 -4.48
C LEU A 151 -5.85 12.12 -3.75
N ILE A 152 -5.61 13.18 -4.51
CA ILE A 152 -5.33 14.52 -4.00
C ILE A 152 -6.55 15.39 -4.33
N LEU A 153 -7.27 15.84 -3.31
CA LEU A 153 -8.45 16.68 -3.47
C LEU A 153 -8.08 18.13 -3.74
N PHE A 154 -8.97 18.84 -4.45
CA PHE A 154 -8.80 20.25 -4.80
C PHE A 154 -9.79 21.11 -4.03
N ALA A 155 -9.27 21.98 -3.16
CA ALA A 155 -10.03 23.07 -2.58
C ALA A 155 -10.26 24.18 -3.63
N LYS A 156 -11.37 24.92 -3.52
CA LYS A 156 -11.66 26.10 -4.35
C LYS A 156 -10.74 27.27 -4.00
N ASN A 157 -10.37 27.40 -2.74
CA ASN A 157 -9.55 28.49 -2.22
C ASN A 157 -8.81 28.07 -0.93
N GLU A 158 -7.87 28.91 -0.48
CA GLU A 158 -7.09 28.67 0.74
C GLU A 158 -7.93 28.60 2.02
N LYS A 159 -9.07 29.30 2.07
CA LYS A 159 -10.00 29.22 3.21
C LYS A 159 -10.63 27.83 3.32
N GLU A 160 -11.05 27.25 2.19
CA GLU A 160 -11.57 25.88 2.17
C GLU A 160 -10.45 24.88 2.47
N LYS A 161 -9.25 25.04 1.90
CA LYS A 161 -8.10 24.16 2.15
C LYS A 161 -7.77 24.04 3.64
N THR A 162 -7.92 25.13 4.39
CA THR A 162 -7.65 25.18 5.83
C THR A 162 -8.84 24.78 6.70
N SER A 163 -10.05 24.69 6.13
CA SER A 163 -11.29 24.37 6.83
C SER A 163 -11.28 22.96 7.46
N PRO A 164 -11.89 22.78 8.64
CA PRO A 164 -12.08 21.46 9.25
C PRO A 164 -12.82 20.48 8.33
N GLU A 165 -13.81 20.95 7.60
CA GLU A 165 -14.65 20.14 6.71
C GLU A 165 -13.83 19.55 5.56
N PHE A 166 -12.98 20.36 4.92
CA PHE A 166 -12.11 19.89 3.85
C PHE A 166 -11.05 18.93 4.37
N LYS A 167 -10.44 19.21 5.54
CA LYS A 167 -9.48 18.29 6.17
C LYS A 167 -10.13 16.93 6.47
N LYS A 168 -11.36 16.94 6.99
CA LYS A 168 -12.15 15.73 7.23
C LYS A 168 -12.41 14.99 5.91
N LEU A 169 -12.82 15.70 4.87
CA LEU A 169 -13.07 15.12 3.55
C LEU A 169 -11.80 14.46 2.96
N VAL A 170 -10.64 15.11 3.07
CA VAL A 170 -9.35 14.53 2.64
C VAL A 170 -9.07 13.22 3.39
N CYS A 171 -9.24 13.20 4.72
CA CYS A 171 -9.07 11.99 5.50
C CYS A 171 -10.07 10.89 5.09
N GLU A 172 -11.36 11.19 4.97
CA GLU A 172 -12.37 10.23 4.54
C GLU A 172 -12.07 9.65 3.17
N THR A 173 -11.60 10.48 2.24
CA THR A 173 -11.21 10.06 0.88
C THR A 173 -10.05 9.08 0.92
N PHE A 174 -9.05 9.38 1.75
CA PHE A 174 -7.91 8.51 1.97
C PHE A 174 -8.34 7.15 2.51
N HIS A 175 -9.18 7.12 3.55
CA HIS A 175 -9.65 5.86 4.13
C HIS A 175 -10.57 5.08 3.19
N LYS A 176 -11.45 5.74 2.44
CA LYS A 176 -12.26 5.09 1.39
C LYS A 176 -11.38 4.46 0.32
N SER A 177 -10.33 5.17 -0.10
CA SER A 177 -9.35 4.69 -1.07
C SER A 177 -8.59 3.47 -0.54
N LEU A 178 -8.06 3.56 0.67
CA LEU A 178 -7.33 2.47 1.32
C LEU A 178 -8.22 1.25 1.53
N LYS A 179 -9.45 1.46 2.00
CA LYS A 179 -10.46 0.40 2.15
C LYS A 179 -10.68 -0.31 0.82
N PHE A 180 -11.01 0.43 -0.25
CA PHE A 180 -11.21 -0.14 -1.57
C PHE A 180 -10.01 -0.97 -2.07
N LEU A 181 -8.78 -0.49 -1.86
CA LEU A 181 -7.58 -1.21 -2.27
C LEU A 181 -7.37 -2.54 -1.52
N LEU A 182 -7.77 -2.60 -0.25
CA LEU A 182 -7.52 -3.73 0.64
C LEU A 182 -8.71 -4.68 0.75
N ASP A 183 -9.93 -4.22 0.51
CA ASP A 183 -11.17 -5.00 0.61
C ASP A 183 -11.05 -6.39 -0.05
N PRO A 184 -10.48 -6.54 -1.27
CA PRO A 184 -10.34 -7.86 -1.90
C PRO A 184 -9.59 -8.91 -1.08
N LEU A 185 -8.76 -8.49 -0.11
CA LEU A 185 -8.02 -9.40 0.77
C LEU A 185 -8.82 -9.88 1.98
N PHE A 186 -9.87 -9.14 2.35
CA PHE A 186 -10.63 -9.34 3.58
C PHE A 186 -12.11 -9.62 3.31
N GLU A 187 -12.53 -9.71 2.04
CA GLU A 187 -13.87 -10.15 1.62
C GLU A 187 -14.26 -11.51 2.23
N ASN A 188 -13.29 -12.42 2.42
CA ASN A 188 -13.50 -13.73 3.03
C ASN A 188 -12.74 -13.81 4.36
N GLU A 189 -13.47 -14.04 5.45
CA GLU A 189 -12.86 -14.26 6.79
C GLU A 189 -12.01 -15.53 6.84
N ASN A 190 -12.18 -16.42 5.86
CA ASN A 190 -11.56 -17.75 5.79
C ASN A 190 -10.19 -17.76 5.08
N GLY A 191 -9.50 -16.63 4.96
CA GLY A 191 -8.21 -16.58 4.25
C GLY A 191 -8.33 -16.78 2.73
N ILE A 192 -7.19 -16.95 2.07
CA ILE A 192 -7.05 -16.99 0.60
C ILE A 192 -6.07 -18.10 0.21
N ASP A 193 -6.44 -18.91 -0.76
CA ASP A 193 -5.58 -19.93 -1.34
C ASP A 193 -4.70 -19.36 -2.44
N TYR A 194 -3.39 -19.61 -2.36
CA TYR A 194 -2.44 -19.32 -3.42
C TYR A 194 -1.70 -20.58 -3.86
N LYS A 195 -1.52 -20.73 -5.18
CA LYS A 195 -0.73 -21.83 -5.75
C LYS A 195 0.74 -21.43 -5.82
N ILE A 196 1.58 -22.14 -5.07
CA ILE A 196 3.03 -21.94 -5.02
C ILE A 196 3.70 -23.29 -5.32
N ASN A 197 4.57 -23.35 -6.34
CA ASN A 197 5.31 -24.57 -6.72
C ASN A 197 4.42 -25.83 -6.82
N ASN A 198 3.27 -25.70 -7.51
CA ASN A 198 2.24 -26.75 -7.66
C ASN A 198 1.57 -27.24 -6.36
N ARG A 199 1.76 -26.53 -5.24
CA ARG A 199 1.04 -26.76 -4.00
C ARG A 199 0.09 -25.60 -3.73
N ILE A 200 -1.08 -25.90 -3.18
CA ILE A 200 -1.99 -24.88 -2.68
C ILE A 200 -1.57 -24.60 -1.24
N ILE A 201 -1.31 -23.33 -0.94
CA ILE A 201 -1.01 -22.85 0.40
C ILE A 201 -2.12 -21.91 0.82
N TRP A 202 -2.71 -22.21 1.96
CA TRP A 202 -3.79 -21.44 2.54
C TRP A 202 -3.24 -20.31 3.40
N PHE A 203 -3.51 -19.07 3.02
CA PHE A 203 -2.96 -17.88 3.66
C PHE A 203 -4.01 -17.04 4.36
N PHE A 204 -3.67 -16.46 5.50
CA PHE A 204 -4.43 -15.40 6.15
C PHE A 204 -3.69 -14.06 5.98
N PRO A 205 -4.21 -13.14 5.13
CA PRO A 205 -3.63 -11.81 4.99
C PRO A 205 -3.68 -11.03 6.29
N LYS A 206 -2.57 -10.38 6.65
CA LYS A 206 -2.49 -9.45 7.79
C LYS A 206 -1.67 -8.23 7.37
N ILE A 207 -2.21 -7.03 7.60
CA ILE A 207 -1.40 -5.82 7.49
C ILE A 207 -0.45 -5.77 8.70
N SER A 208 0.83 -6.01 8.48
CA SER A 208 1.83 -6.07 9.56
C SER A 208 2.41 -4.71 9.89
N THR A 209 2.59 -3.87 8.85
CA THR A 209 3.29 -2.59 8.99
C THR A 209 2.80 -1.62 7.93
N ILE A 210 2.59 -0.38 8.35
CA ILE A 210 2.33 0.74 7.45
C ILE A 210 3.47 1.73 7.66
N ILE A 211 4.19 2.02 6.58
CA ILE A 211 5.34 2.92 6.56
C ILE A 211 4.92 4.22 5.87
N GLY A 212 5.14 5.32 6.58
CA GLY A 212 4.97 6.67 6.07
C GLY A 212 5.73 7.66 6.95
N ASN A 213 6.03 8.82 6.39
CA ASN A 213 6.42 10.01 7.14
C ASN A 213 5.32 10.43 8.13
N TRP A 214 5.69 11.29 9.09
CA TRP A 214 4.81 11.69 10.19
C TRP A 214 3.41 12.17 9.74
N PRO A 215 3.26 13.02 8.71
CA PRO A 215 1.93 13.46 8.27
C PRO A 215 1.03 12.32 7.80
N GLU A 216 1.60 11.30 7.18
CA GLU A 216 0.96 10.13 6.60
C GLU A 216 0.61 9.14 7.71
N ALA A 217 1.53 8.92 8.65
CA ALA A 217 1.28 8.14 9.86
C ALA A 217 0.11 8.73 10.67
N CYS A 218 0.03 10.06 10.78
CA CYS A 218 -1.12 10.74 11.39
C CYS A 218 -2.42 10.44 10.62
N THR A 219 -2.38 10.49 9.29
CA THR A 219 -3.55 10.16 8.46
C THR A 219 -3.99 8.71 8.63
N TYR A 220 -3.05 7.74 8.65
CA TYR A 220 -3.39 6.33 8.88
C TYR A 220 -4.01 6.08 10.26
N SER A 221 -3.50 6.76 11.29
CA SER A 221 -3.91 6.58 12.69
C SER A 221 -5.08 7.45 13.13
N LEU A 222 -5.65 8.27 12.22
CA LEU A 222 -6.66 9.28 12.56
C LEU A 222 -6.22 10.23 13.68
N THR A 223 -4.91 10.42 13.88
CA THR A 223 -4.38 11.30 14.93
C THR A 223 -4.24 12.73 14.43
N TYR A 224 -4.54 13.68 15.33
CA TYR A 224 -4.55 15.10 14.99
C TYR A 224 -3.13 15.59 14.65
N LYS A 225 -2.97 16.23 13.50
CA LYS A 225 -1.78 17.03 13.19
C LYS A 225 -1.83 18.29 14.05
N SER A 226 -1.02 18.39 15.10
CA SER A 226 -0.69 19.72 15.63
C SER A 226 0.00 20.46 14.48
N ALA A 227 -0.65 21.51 13.98
CA ALA A 227 -0.06 22.34 12.93
C ALA A 227 1.30 22.87 13.42
N LYS A 228 2.31 22.82 12.55
CA LYS A 228 3.32 23.88 12.56
C LYS A 228 2.69 25.12 11.96
#